data_AF-X1JET7-F1
#
_entry.id   AF-X1JET7-F1
#
_cell.length_a   1.000
_cell.length_b   1.000
_cell.length_c   1.000
_cell.angle_alpha   90.00
_cell.angle_beta   90.00
_cell.angle_gamma   90.00
#
_symmetry.space_group_name_H-M   'P 1'
#
loop_
_entity.id
_entity.type
_entity.pdbx_description
1 polymer ?
#
loop_
_entity_poly.entity_id
_entity_poly.type
_entity_poly.pdbx_seq_one_letter_code
_entity_poly.pdbx_strand_id
1 'polypeptide(L)'
;GKSNLEYNLEEIDIELTKAQKKHVLGRIIELGDKKETITVGDLPYIISDVLETPQEKTFKLELCNIVTSMELKPIAVVKLLYKDKRKDKEIRICNQLTRHLTN
;
A
#
# COMPACT_ATOMS: atom_id res chain seq x y z
N GLY A 1 10.53 19.46 1.40
CA GLY A 1 10.38 20.56 2.39
C GLY A 1 8.90 20.78 2.70
N LYS A 2 8.56 21.50 3.79
CA LYS A 2 7.17 21.76 4.22
C LYS A 2 6.25 22.27 3.09
N SER A 3 6.77 23.15 2.24
CA SER A 3 6.05 23.73 1.09
C SER A 3 5.73 22.73 -0.02
N ASN A 4 6.50 21.63 -0.19
CA ASN A 4 6.17 20.61 -1.18
C ASN A 4 5.00 19.72 -0.73
N LEU A 5 4.85 19.50 0.58
CA LEU A 5 3.75 18.67 1.07
C LEU A 5 2.41 19.37 0.89
N GLU A 6 2.35 20.69 1.08
CA GLU A 6 1.13 21.48 0.88
C GLU A 6 0.70 21.48 -0.59
N TYR A 7 1.63 21.75 -1.51
CA TYR A 7 1.37 21.66 -2.95
C TYR A 7 0.90 20.24 -3.37
N ASN A 8 1.55 19.20 -2.87
CA ASN A 8 1.17 17.82 -3.19
C ASN A 8 -0.19 17.39 -2.58
N LEU A 9 -0.58 17.96 -1.44
CA LEU A 9 -1.90 17.70 -0.84
C LEU A 9 -3.03 18.41 -1.60
N GLU A 10 -2.76 19.63 -2.09
CA GLU A 10 -3.68 20.39 -2.95
C GLU A 10 -3.90 19.68 -4.30
N GLU A 11 -2.84 19.11 -4.90
CA GLU A 11 -2.94 18.32 -6.14
C GLU A 11 -3.80 17.05 -5.99
N ILE A 12 -3.97 16.53 -4.77
CA ILE A 12 -4.71 15.29 -4.49
C ILE A 12 -6.07 15.57 -3.81
N ASP A 13 -6.45 16.84 -3.64
CA ASP A 13 -7.72 17.28 -3.01
C ASP A 13 -7.94 16.72 -1.59
N ILE A 14 -6.87 16.63 -0.78
CA ILE A 14 -6.94 16.13 0.60
C ILE A 14 -6.73 17.29 1.58
N GLU A 15 -7.81 17.69 2.27
CA GLU A 15 -7.73 18.65 3.37
C GLU A 15 -7.42 17.95 4.70
N LEU A 16 -6.30 18.36 5.33
CA LEU A 16 -5.89 17.90 6.65
C LEU A 16 -5.84 19.06 7.64
N THR A 17 -6.28 18.82 8.88
CA THR A 17 -6.10 19.79 9.98
C THR A 17 -4.61 20.00 10.29
N LYS A 18 -4.26 21.11 10.95
CA LYS A 18 -2.86 21.40 11.33
C LYS A 18 -2.21 20.28 12.16
N ALA A 19 -2.98 19.64 13.04
CA ALA A 19 -2.49 18.52 13.86
C ALA A 19 -2.16 17.29 12.98
N GLN A 20 -3.06 16.95 12.05
CA GLN A 20 -2.89 15.84 11.11
C GLN A 20 -1.70 16.08 10.17
N LYS A 21 -1.56 17.30 9.62
CA LYS A 21 -0.41 17.68 8.78
C LYS A 21 0.92 17.48 9.52
N LYS A 22 0.99 17.84 10.81
CA LYS A 22 2.21 17.65 11.62
C LYS A 22 2.53 16.17 11.82
N HIS A 23 1.51 15.34 12.04
CA HIS A 23 1.66 13.89 12.22
C HIS A 23 2.16 13.22 10.92
N VAL A 24 1.54 13.54 9.78
CA VAL A 24 1.91 13.05 8.45
C VAL A 24 3.33 13.48 8.08
N LEU A 25 3.67 14.75 8.32
CA LEU A 25 5.03 15.26 8.07
C LEU A 25 6.08 14.52 8.92
N GLY A 26 5.77 14.22 10.18
CA GLY A 26 6.66 13.41 11.04
C GLY A 26 6.94 12.05 10.43
N ARG A 27 5.89 11.37 9.95
CA ARG A 27 6.02 10.07 9.29
C ARG A 27 6.84 10.13 7.99
N ILE A 28 6.64 11.16 7.17
CA ILE A 28 7.41 11.36 5.93
C ILE A 28 8.91 11.53 6.23
N ILE A 29 9.26 12.24 7.30
CA ILE A 29 10.66 12.41 7.73
C ILE A 29 11.24 11.07 8.18
N GLU A 30 10.51 10.31 9.01
CA GLU A 30 10.94 8.98 9.45
C GLU A 30 11.21 8.00 8.28
N LEU A 31 10.34 8.03 7.26
CA LEU A 31 10.48 7.19 6.07
C LEU A 31 11.64 7.67 5.18
N GLY A 32 11.84 8.97 5.04
CA GLY A 32 12.99 9.54 4.34
C GLY A 32 14.32 9.21 5.00
N ASP A 33 14.39 9.23 6.34
CA ASP A 33 15.58 8.85 7.11
C ASP A 33 15.95 7.37 6.91
N LYS A 34 14.96 6.52 6.60
CA LYS A 34 15.17 5.10 6.24
C LYS A 34 15.64 4.91 4.79
N LYS A 35 15.93 5.99 4.05
CA LYS A 35 16.29 6.00 2.62
C LYS A 35 15.20 5.43 1.69
N GLU A 36 13.95 5.45 2.14
CA GLU A 36 12.81 5.14 1.28
C GLU A 36 12.53 6.34 0.38
N THR A 37 12.48 6.12 -0.94
CA THR A 37 12.13 7.18 -1.89
C THR A 37 10.61 7.33 -1.90
N ILE A 38 10.11 8.41 -1.31
CA ILE A 38 8.68 8.71 -1.26
C ILE A 38 8.27 9.44 -2.53
N THR A 39 7.28 8.90 -3.24
CA THR A 39 6.65 9.51 -4.41
C THR A 39 5.34 10.20 -4.04
N VAL A 40 4.84 11.08 -4.91
CA VAL A 40 3.54 11.75 -4.72
C VAL A 40 2.40 10.74 -4.60
N GLY A 41 2.49 9.61 -5.29
CA GLY A 41 1.52 8.51 -5.22
C GLY A 41 1.49 7.75 -3.89
N ASP A 42 2.53 7.88 -3.05
CA ASP A 42 2.60 7.23 -1.74
C ASP A 42 1.92 8.06 -0.65
N LEU A 43 1.74 9.37 -0.88
CA LEU A 43 1.16 10.28 0.11
C LEU A 43 -0.23 9.84 0.59
N PRO A 44 -1.19 9.45 -0.26
CA PRO A 44 -2.50 8.99 0.20
C PRO A 44 -2.42 7.79 1.15
N TYR A 45 -1.49 6.87 0.91
CA TYR A 45 -1.29 5.69 1.75
C TYR A 45 -0.62 6.05 3.08
N ILE A 46 0.41 6.91 3.05
CA ILE A 46 1.06 7.42 4.26
C ILE A 46 0.05 8.18 5.13
N ILE A 47 -0.80 9.01 4.51
CA ILE A 47 -1.85 9.75 5.21
C ILE A 47 -2.86 8.79 5.84
N SER A 48 -3.35 7.78 5.10
CA SER A 48 -4.28 6.78 5.63
C SER A 48 -3.67 5.96 6.78
N ASP A 49 -2.38 5.61 6.69
CA ASP A 49 -1.64 4.89 7.73
C ASP A 49 -1.53 5.73 9.01
N VAL A 50 -1.16 7.00 8.86
CA VAL A 50 -0.91 7.93 9.97
C VAL A 50 -2.16 8.43 10.67
N LEU A 51 -3.25 8.59 9.91
CA LEU A 51 -4.51 9.10 10.45
C LEU A 51 -5.41 8.00 10.99
N GLU A 52 -4.98 6.74 10.88
CA GLU A 52 -5.79 5.55 11.17
C GLU A 52 -7.16 5.62 10.50
N THR A 53 -7.32 6.45 9.47
CA THR A 53 -8.54 6.53 8.68
C THR A 53 -8.50 5.29 7.81
N PRO A 54 -9.35 4.28 8.07
CA PRO A 54 -9.36 3.10 7.25
C PRO A 54 -9.97 3.53 5.92
N GLN A 55 -9.12 3.93 4.97
CA GLN A 55 -9.54 3.84 3.59
C GLN A 55 -9.92 2.38 3.40
N GLU A 56 -11.17 2.11 3.00
CA GLU A 56 -11.61 0.75 2.76
C GLU A 56 -10.59 0.03 1.89
N LYS A 57 -9.91 -0.95 2.49
CA LYS A 57 -8.85 -1.71 1.83
C LYS A 57 -9.52 -2.56 0.76
N THR A 58 -9.45 -2.09 -0.48
CA THR A 58 -10.00 -2.76 -1.67
C THR A 58 -9.44 -4.17 -1.82
N PHE A 59 -8.18 -4.38 -1.43
CA PHE A 59 -7.56 -5.70 -1.39
C PHE A 59 -7.01 -5.99 0.00
N LYS A 60 -7.23 -7.21 0.49
CA LYS A 60 -6.62 -7.74 1.71
C LYS A 60 -5.98 -9.08 1.39
N LEU A 61 -4.68 -9.21 1.67
CA LEU A 61 -3.96 -10.48 1.58
C LEU A 61 -4.38 -11.36 2.76
N GLU A 62 -5.01 -12.50 2.47
CA GLU A 62 -5.43 -13.46 3.49
C GLU A 62 -4.40 -14.57 3.68
N LEU A 63 -3.71 -14.98 2.61
CA LEU A 63 -2.70 -16.03 2.65
C LEU A 63 -1.69 -15.84 1.53
N CYS A 64 -0.42 -16.04 1.84
CA CYS A 64 0.66 -16.13 0.86
C CYS A 64 1.56 -17.30 1.27
N ASN A 65 1.45 -18.41 0.56
CA ASN A 65 2.33 -19.57 0.73
C ASN A 65 3.23 -19.70 -0.48
N ILE A 66 4.54 -19.69 -0.26
CA ILE A 66 5.54 -19.84 -1.31
C ILE A 66 6.26 -21.16 -1.06
N VAL A 67 6.22 -22.04 -2.05
CA VAL A 67 6.92 -23.32 -2.04
C VAL A 67 8.04 -23.25 -3.04
N THR A 68 9.27 -23.42 -2.55
CA THR A 68 10.49 -23.50 -3.35
C THR A 68 11.20 -24.81 -3.03
N SER A 69 11.83 -25.40 -4.03
CA SER A 69 12.68 -26.56 -3.85
C SER A 69 13.74 -26.60 -4.95
N MET A 70 14.85 -27.28 -4.67
CA MET A 70 15.85 -27.56 -5.70
C MET A 70 15.18 -28.41 -6.79
N GLU A 71 15.47 -28.09 -8.05
CA GLU A 71 14.96 -28.77 -9.26
C GLU A 71 13.45 -28.65 -9.58
N LEU A 72 12.60 -28.11 -8.71
CA LEU A 72 11.19 -27.83 -9.04
C LEU A 72 10.93 -26.34 -9.22
N LYS A 73 9.93 -26.04 -10.06
CA LYS A 73 9.49 -24.67 -10.29
C LYS A 73 8.87 -24.10 -9.00
N PRO A 74 9.29 -22.91 -8.54
CA PRO A 74 8.65 -22.23 -7.44
C PRO A 74 7.17 -21.99 -7.69
N ILE A 75 6.35 -22.24 -6.66
CA ILE A 75 4.90 -22.02 -6.71
C ILE A 75 4.54 -21.06 -5.57
N ALA A 76 3.88 -19.96 -5.90
CA ALA A 76 3.24 -19.10 -4.91
C ALA A 76 1.71 -19.25 -4.97
N VAL A 77 1.10 -19.55 -3.82
CA VAL A 77 -0.34 -19.55 -3.61
C VAL A 77 -0.70 -18.28 -2.86
N VAL A 78 -1.41 -17.39 -3.54
CA VAL A 78 -1.87 -16.11 -2.95
C VAL A 78 -3.38 -16.13 -2.87
N LYS A 79 -3.91 -15.87 -1.67
CA LYS A 79 -5.34 -15.67 -1.39
C LYS A 79 -5.58 -14.19 -1.12
N LEU A 80 -6.32 -13.55 -2.00
CA LEU A 80 -6.71 -12.15 -1.87
C LEU A 80 -8.21 -12.06 -1.64
N LEU A 81 -8.60 -11.23 -0.68
CA LEU A 81 -9.95 -10.74 -0.52
C LEU A 81 -10.05 -9.40 -1.27
N TYR A 82 -10.90 -9.35 -2.29
CA TYR A 82 -11.26 -8.11 -2.97
C TYR A 82 -12.61 -7.60 -2.46
N LYS A 83 -12.66 -6.34 -2.04
CA LYS A 83 -13.88 -5.62 -1.67
C LYS A 83 -14.22 -4.62 -2.77
N ASP A 84 -15.28 -4.90 -3.51
CA ASP A 84 -15.79 -3.99 -4.54
C ASP A 84 -16.66 -2.89 -3.93
N LYS A 85 -16.15 -1.65 -3.93
CA LYS A 85 -16.87 -0.45 -3.45
C LYS A 85 -18.19 -0.18 -4.18
N ARG A 86 -18.41 -0.76 -5.36
CA ARG A 86 -19.61 -0.53 -6.18
C ARG A 86 -20.68 -1.60 -6.01
N LYS A 87 -20.37 -2.74 -5.38
CA LYS A 87 -21.25 -3.93 -5.40
C LYS A 87 -21.45 -4.66 -4.08
N ASP A 88 -20.84 -4.24 -2.97
CA ASP A 88 -20.95 -4.96 -1.67
C ASP A 88 -20.72 -6.48 -1.84
N LYS A 89 -19.80 -6.84 -2.72
CA LYS A 89 -19.48 -8.23 -3.08
C LYS A 89 -18.04 -8.51 -2.77
N GLU A 90 -17.83 -9.58 -2.01
CA GLU A 90 -16.52 -10.13 -1.72
C GLU A 90 -16.16 -11.17 -2.77
N ILE A 91 -14.99 -11.01 -3.40
CA ILE A 91 -14.45 -11.98 -4.35
C ILE A 91 -13.16 -12.53 -3.76
N ARG A 92 -13.08 -13.86 -3.64
CA ARG A 92 -11.89 -14.58 -3.21
C ARG A 92 -11.10 -15.01 -4.43
N ILE A 93 -9.91 -14.44 -4.61
CA ILE A 93 -9.01 -14.80 -5.72
C ILE A 93 -7.92 -15.71 -5.16
N CYS A 94 -7.86 -16.93 -5.68
CA CYS A 94 -6.74 -17.85 -5.47
C CYS A 94 -5.97 -17.96 -6.79
N ASN A 95 -4.69 -17.57 -6.79
CA ASN A 95 -3.84 -17.74 -7.97
C ASN A 95 -2.60 -18.57 -7.62
N GLN A 96 -2.21 -19.44 -8.54
CA GLN A 96 -0.92 -20.15 -8.51
C GLN A 96 0.01 -19.45 -9.50
N LEU A 97 0.97 -18.70 -8.96
CA LEU A 97 1.97 -18.00 -9.76
C LEU A 97 3.20 -18.89 -9.89
N THR A 98 3.47 -19.38 -11.11
CA THR A 98 4.75 -19.97 -11.50
C THR A 98 5.48 -18.98 -12.41
N ARG A 99 6.53 -18.33 -11.91
CA ARG A 99 7.40 -17.46 -12.73
C ARG A 99 8.63 -18.27 -13.18
N HIS A 100 9.00 -18.14 -14.45
CA HIS A 100 10.30 -18.60 -14.94
C HIS A 100 11.37 -17.70 -14.32
N LEU A 101 11.99 -18.13 -13.23
CA LEU A 101 13.23 -17.54 -12.75
C LEU A 101 14.36 -18.18 -13.57
N THR A 102 14.53 -17.70 -14.80
CA THR A 102 15.79 -17.90 -15.51
C THR A 102 16.83 -16.95 -14.90
N ASN A 103 17.94 -17.54 -14.46
CA ASN A 103 19.16 -16.85 -14.01
C ASN A 103 19.65 -15.81 -15.02
#